data_AF-A0A959V3G7-F1
#
_entry.id   AF-A0A959V3G7-F1
#
_cell.length_a   1.000
_cell.length_b   1.000
_cell.length_c   1.000
_cell.angle_alpha   90.00
_cell.angle_beta   90.00
_cell.angle_gamma   90.00
#
_symmetry.space_group_name_H-M   'P 1'
#
loop_
_entity.id
_entity.type
_entity.pdbx_description
1 polymer ?
#
loop_
_entity_poly.entity_id
_entity_poly.type
_entity_poly.pdbx_seq_one_letter_code
_entity_poly.pdbx_strand_id
1 'polypeptide(L)'
;MKKVFGDKAQRDLKEVAPLVERVNAEFAKLNGLSNDELRARTAAFKERIREQVKDEEDRIAVLRQEIEDDPRMDIHEREQRYEEIDKLESRAVKEIEEVLADILPEAFAVVKETARRFKENKEVRVTATELDREIAAQRQHVRIEGDQAIWNNSWDAAGAEIVWDMVHYDVQLIGGVALHKGKIAEMSTGEGKTLVSTLPVYLNALAGRGVHVVTVNDYLAKRDAEWMGPIHEFHGLRVDCIDRHQPNSPERRKAYLADITYGTNNEFGFDYLRDNMAHAPTALVQRKHHYAIVDEVDSVLIDDARTPLIISGPTPKGEVHQFDEYKPRVERLYTAQRKLVTQLLTEAKNKLKGLEDGSASKEDIEQGGMAVLRCHRGLPKNSALIKYLSEPGVKALLQKTEAHYLQDQGKEMPKVDQELYFVIEEKHNQIELTEKGLDLISGDVNDAQFFIMPDVGGTIAEIEKSEASLEEKARRKDELLREFGIKSERIHTVNQLIRAYALFEKDVEYVVMDSKVKIV
;
A
#
# COMPACT_ATOMS: atom_id res chain seq x y z
N MET A 1 -16.52 19.22 37.54
CA MET A 1 -16.28 19.46 36.10
C MET A 1 -17.42 18.99 35.19
N LYS A 2 -17.92 17.74 35.24
CA LYS A 2 -19.09 17.29 34.44
C LYS A 2 -20.38 18.12 34.65
N LYS A 3 -20.70 18.50 35.88
CA LYS A 3 -21.89 19.34 36.21
C LYS A 3 -21.79 20.80 35.76
N VAL A 4 -20.59 21.30 35.45
CA VAL A 4 -20.36 22.73 35.14
C VAL A 4 -20.07 22.95 33.64
N PHE A 5 -19.44 21.97 32.97
CA PHE A 5 -19.06 22.08 31.55
C PHE A 5 -19.87 21.15 30.62
N GLY A 6 -20.82 20.38 31.14
CA GLY A 6 -21.49 19.31 30.39
C GLY A 6 -20.54 18.16 30.03
N ASP A 7 -21.11 17.04 29.54
CA ASP A 7 -20.32 15.98 28.90
C ASP A 7 -19.90 16.39 27.48
N LYS A 8 -19.03 15.58 26.86
CA LYS A 8 -18.49 15.86 25.51
C LYS A 8 -19.61 15.99 24.48
N ALA A 9 -20.61 15.10 24.54
CA ALA A 9 -21.76 15.09 23.62
C ALA A 9 -22.57 16.39 23.72
N GLN A 10 -22.83 16.91 24.92
CA GLN A 10 -23.52 18.19 25.10
C GLN A 10 -22.73 19.38 24.53
N ARG A 11 -21.40 19.34 24.56
CA ARG A 11 -20.56 20.39 23.95
C ARG A 11 -20.56 20.29 22.43
N ASP A 12 -20.40 19.08 21.90
CA ASP A 12 -20.46 18.83 20.45
C ASP A 12 -21.82 19.26 19.88
N LEU A 13 -22.93 18.96 20.57
CA LEU A 13 -24.27 19.42 20.18
C LEU A 13 -24.40 20.95 20.20
N LYS A 14 -23.86 21.62 21.22
CA LYS A 14 -23.86 23.09 21.29
C LYS A 14 -23.05 23.74 20.17
N GLU A 15 -22.00 23.07 19.68
CA GLU A 15 -21.20 23.54 18.56
C GLU A 15 -21.93 23.37 17.21
N VAL A 16 -22.74 22.32 17.08
CA VAL A 16 -23.47 22.00 15.83
C VAL A 16 -24.82 22.74 15.74
N ALA A 17 -25.49 23.03 16.86
CA ALA A 17 -26.81 23.65 16.87
C ALA A 17 -26.90 24.96 16.03
N PRO A 18 -25.94 25.91 16.11
CA PRO A 18 -25.99 27.12 15.28
C PRO A 18 -25.91 26.82 13.77
N LEU A 19 -25.22 25.75 13.37
CA LEU A 19 -25.17 25.33 11.96
C LEU A 19 -26.52 24.78 11.52
N VAL A 20 -27.21 24.01 12.35
CA VAL A 20 -28.55 23.49 12.04
C VAL A 20 -29.56 24.62 11.90
N GLU A 21 -29.50 25.62 12.79
CA GLU A 21 -30.33 26.83 12.67
C GLU A 21 -30.07 27.58 11.36
N ARG A 22 -28.79 27.73 10.97
CA ARG A 22 -28.41 28.31 9.68
C ARG A 22 -28.94 27.48 8.50
N VAL A 23 -28.82 26.15 8.53
CA VAL A 23 -29.37 25.27 7.49
C VAL A 23 -30.88 25.50 7.34
N ASN A 24 -31.62 25.53 8.44
CA ASN A 24 -33.07 25.76 8.41
C ASN A 24 -33.42 27.17 7.92
N ALA A 25 -32.61 28.17 8.24
CA ALA A 25 -32.77 29.52 7.72
C ALA A 25 -32.50 29.60 6.20
N GLU A 26 -31.47 28.91 5.69
CA GLU A 26 -31.22 28.81 4.25
C GLU A 26 -32.33 28.03 3.54
N PHE A 27 -32.78 26.92 4.13
CA PHE A 27 -33.88 26.10 3.61
C PHE A 27 -35.16 26.92 3.41
N ALA A 28 -35.51 27.78 4.36
CA ALA A 28 -36.67 28.66 4.23
C ALA A 28 -36.59 29.62 3.02
N LYS A 29 -35.39 30.02 2.59
CA LYS A 29 -35.18 30.89 1.43
C LYS A 29 -35.39 30.16 0.10
N LEU A 30 -35.32 28.83 0.08
CA LEU A 30 -35.39 28.03 -1.16
C LEU A 30 -36.82 27.77 -1.65
N ASN A 31 -37.85 28.02 -0.82
CA ASN A 31 -39.24 27.69 -1.14
C ASN A 31 -39.78 28.38 -2.40
N GLY A 32 -39.22 29.53 -2.77
CA GLY A 32 -39.62 30.29 -3.97
C GLY A 32 -38.85 29.94 -5.25
N LEU A 33 -37.80 29.12 -5.17
CA LEU A 33 -36.98 28.80 -6.34
C LEU A 33 -37.67 27.77 -7.24
N SER A 34 -37.54 27.93 -8.55
CA SER A 34 -37.81 26.88 -9.54
C SER A 34 -36.87 25.68 -9.35
N ASN A 35 -37.15 24.57 -10.03
CA ASN A 35 -36.28 23.39 -9.97
C ASN A 35 -34.92 23.66 -10.65
N ASP A 36 -34.91 24.45 -11.72
CA ASP A 36 -33.69 24.85 -12.40
C ASP A 36 -32.83 25.79 -11.54
N GLU A 37 -33.46 26.76 -10.86
CA GLU A 37 -32.74 27.63 -9.91
C GLU A 37 -32.17 26.84 -8.73
N LEU A 38 -32.88 25.81 -8.25
CA LEU A 38 -32.37 24.92 -7.21
C LEU A 38 -31.12 24.15 -7.70
N ARG A 39 -31.15 23.59 -8.92
CA ARG A 39 -29.97 22.93 -9.53
C ARG A 39 -28.82 23.90 -9.76
N ALA A 40 -29.11 25.14 -10.15
CA ALA A 40 -28.09 26.17 -10.39
C ALA A 40 -27.28 26.51 -9.13
N ARG A 41 -27.82 26.26 -7.92
CA ARG A 41 -27.06 26.39 -6.65
C ARG A 41 -25.83 25.50 -6.64
N THR A 42 -25.93 24.28 -7.16
CA THR A 42 -24.82 23.33 -7.26
C THR A 42 -23.68 23.87 -8.12
N ALA A 43 -24.01 24.47 -9.27
CA ALA A 43 -23.02 25.10 -10.13
C ALA A 43 -22.34 26.29 -9.45
N ALA A 44 -23.10 27.13 -8.74
CA ALA A 44 -22.56 28.25 -7.99
C ALA A 44 -21.61 27.79 -6.86
N PHE A 45 -21.94 26.69 -6.17
CA PHE A 45 -21.05 26.13 -5.15
C PHE A 45 -19.74 25.59 -5.76
N LYS A 46 -19.82 24.84 -6.87
CA LYS A 46 -18.64 24.34 -7.57
C LYS A 46 -17.73 25.47 -8.04
N GLU A 47 -18.31 26.58 -8.51
CA GLU A 47 -17.52 27.74 -8.93
C GLU A 47 -16.84 28.44 -7.74
N ARG A 48 -17.54 28.62 -6.61
CA ARG A 48 -16.93 29.17 -5.37
C ARG A 48 -15.73 28.33 -4.90
N ILE A 49 -15.86 27.00 -4.97
CA ILE A 49 -14.75 26.09 -4.60
C ILE A 49 -13.59 26.26 -5.59
N ARG A 50 -13.87 26.28 -6.90
CA ARG A 50 -12.85 26.46 -7.93
C ARG A 50 -12.12 27.79 -7.79
N GLU A 51 -12.84 28.88 -7.56
CA GLU A 51 -12.24 30.20 -7.33
C GLU A 51 -11.32 30.20 -6.12
N GLN A 52 -11.68 29.49 -5.05
CA GLN A 52 -10.90 29.42 -3.82
C GLN A 52 -9.55 28.71 -3.99
N VAL A 53 -9.47 27.67 -4.82
CA VAL A 53 -8.23 26.88 -5.03
C VAL A 53 -7.51 27.17 -6.35
N LYS A 54 -7.95 28.21 -7.06
CA LYS A 54 -7.50 28.46 -8.43
C LYS A 54 -6.00 28.66 -8.52
N ASP A 55 -5.42 29.46 -7.61
CA ASP A 55 -4.00 29.80 -7.66
C ASP A 55 -3.13 28.55 -7.46
N GLU A 56 -3.50 27.70 -6.51
CA GLU A 56 -2.86 26.41 -6.22
C GLU A 56 -2.99 25.46 -7.42
N GLU A 57 -4.20 25.28 -7.97
CA GLU A 57 -4.44 24.35 -9.08
C GLU A 57 -3.75 24.80 -10.38
N ASP A 58 -3.78 26.10 -10.69
CA ASP A 58 -3.07 26.68 -11.84
C ASP A 58 -1.55 26.47 -11.70
N ARG A 59 -0.99 26.68 -10.50
CA ARG A 59 0.44 26.44 -10.26
C ARG A 59 0.81 24.96 -10.35
N ILE A 60 -0.02 24.06 -9.82
CA ILE A 60 0.18 22.61 -9.96
C ILE A 60 0.18 22.21 -11.44
N ALA A 61 -0.76 22.72 -12.23
CA ALA A 61 -0.85 22.42 -13.65
C ALA A 61 0.41 22.87 -14.41
N VAL A 62 0.92 24.07 -14.10
CA VAL A 62 2.18 24.58 -14.68
C VAL A 62 3.35 23.67 -14.32
N LEU A 63 3.52 23.32 -13.04
CA LEU A 63 4.63 22.45 -12.60
C LEU A 63 4.59 21.08 -13.25
N ARG A 64 3.38 20.49 -13.40
CA ARG A 64 3.22 19.20 -14.10
C ARG A 64 3.58 19.31 -15.57
N GLN A 65 3.16 20.39 -16.24
CA GLN A 65 3.52 20.63 -17.63
C GLN A 65 5.03 20.82 -17.81
N GLU A 66 5.68 21.57 -16.92
CA GLU A 66 7.15 21.73 -16.94
C GLU A 66 7.89 20.39 -16.83
N ILE A 67 7.38 19.46 -16.02
CA ILE A 67 7.95 18.10 -15.89
C ILE A 67 7.72 17.28 -17.17
N GLU A 68 6.56 17.38 -17.78
CA GLU A 68 6.22 16.64 -19.00
C GLU A 68 6.98 17.15 -20.23
N ASP A 69 7.17 18.46 -20.33
CA ASP A 69 7.84 19.13 -21.46
C ASP A 69 9.36 18.91 -21.46
N ASP A 70 9.97 18.54 -20.33
CA ASP A 70 11.39 18.19 -20.25
C ASP A 70 11.63 16.76 -19.73
N PRO A 71 11.58 15.75 -20.63
CA PRO A 71 11.90 14.36 -20.28
C PRO A 71 13.35 14.14 -19.83
N ARG A 72 14.25 15.11 -20.01
CA ARG A 72 15.67 15.03 -19.64
C ARG A 72 16.00 15.87 -18.40
N MET A 73 14.97 16.41 -17.73
CA MET A 73 15.09 17.16 -16.49
C MET A 73 15.93 16.40 -15.47
N ASP A 74 16.83 17.13 -14.81
CA ASP A 74 17.66 16.56 -13.76
C ASP A 74 16.79 15.96 -12.64
N ILE A 75 17.23 14.83 -12.08
CA ILE A 75 16.45 14.07 -11.09
C ILE A 75 16.15 14.94 -9.87
N HIS A 76 17.11 15.75 -9.41
CA HIS A 76 16.93 16.60 -8.24
C HIS A 76 15.96 17.76 -8.52
N GLU A 77 16.03 18.36 -9.71
CA GLU A 77 15.11 19.41 -10.12
C GLU A 77 13.68 18.88 -10.24
N ARG A 78 13.52 17.67 -10.79
CA ARG A 78 12.23 16.98 -10.88
C ARG A 78 11.65 16.67 -9.50
N GLU A 79 12.48 16.19 -8.58
CA GLU A 79 12.10 15.92 -7.19
C GLU A 79 11.60 17.20 -6.50
N GLN A 80 12.32 18.32 -6.62
CA GLN A 80 11.90 19.61 -6.06
C GLN A 80 10.54 20.08 -6.59
N ARG A 81 10.26 19.92 -7.89
CA ARG A 81 8.96 20.27 -8.47
C ARG A 81 7.84 19.39 -7.92
N TYR A 82 8.07 18.08 -7.78
CA TYR A 82 7.09 17.19 -7.15
C TYR A 82 6.83 17.55 -5.68
N GLU A 83 7.86 17.91 -4.92
CA GLU A 83 7.66 18.42 -3.55
C GLU A 83 6.85 19.72 -3.50
N GLU A 84 7.02 20.62 -4.47
CA GLU A 84 6.22 21.84 -4.58
C GLU A 84 4.75 21.50 -4.90
N ILE A 85 4.52 20.57 -5.84
CA ILE A 85 3.18 20.06 -6.16
C ILE A 85 2.51 19.51 -4.90
N ASP A 86 3.19 18.66 -4.11
CA ASP A 86 2.62 18.06 -2.90
C ASP A 86 2.24 19.10 -1.84
N LYS A 87 3.06 20.16 -1.70
CA LYS A 87 2.77 21.29 -0.79
C LYS A 87 1.56 22.10 -1.25
N LEU A 88 1.44 22.37 -2.54
CA LEU A 88 0.30 23.07 -3.13
C LEU A 88 -0.98 22.24 -3.03
N GLU A 89 -0.91 20.94 -3.33
CA GLU A 89 -2.04 20.03 -3.18
C GLU A 89 -2.54 20.00 -1.74
N SER A 90 -1.62 19.97 -0.76
CA SER A 90 -1.96 20.00 0.66
C SER A 90 -2.60 21.32 1.09
N ARG A 91 -2.25 22.44 0.44
CA ARG A 91 -2.88 23.74 0.70
C ARG A 91 -4.28 23.81 0.10
N ALA A 92 -4.42 23.41 -1.18
CA ALA A 92 -5.71 23.37 -1.86
C ALA A 92 -6.73 22.51 -1.10
N VAL A 93 -6.31 21.39 -0.49
CA VAL A 93 -7.19 20.56 0.34
C VAL A 93 -7.71 21.33 1.56
N LYS A 94 -6.87 22.12 2.23
CA LYS A 94 -7.29 22.93 3.40
C LYS A 94 -8.25 24.05 2.99
N GLU A 95 -7.96 24.71 1.87
CA GLU A 95 -8.83 25.74 1.32
C GLU A 95 -10.19 25.17 0.89
N ILE A 96 -10.21 23.95 0.33
CA ILE A 96 -11.44 23.20 0.07
C ILE A 96 -12.21 22.96 1.37
N GLU A 97 -11.56 22.48 2.43
CA GLU A 97 -12.23 22.26 3.73
C GLU A 97 -12.84 23.56 4.28
N GLU A 98 -12.15 24.69 4.16
CA GLU A 98 -12.63 26.00 4.60
C GLU A 98 -13.87 26.45 3.83
N VAL A 99 -13.85 26.38 2.49
CA VAL A 99 -15.01 26.77 1.67
C VAL A 99 -16.17 25.79 1.84
N LEU A 100 -15.91 24.48 1.98
CA LEU A 100 -16.95 23.49 2.24
C LEU A 100 -17.65 23.76 3.57
N ALA A 101 -16.89 24.14 4.61
CA ALA A 101 -17.45 24.52 5.91
C ALA A 101 -18.32 25.79 5.83
N ASP A 102 -17.94 26.76 5.00
CA ASP A 102 -18.73 27.98 4.79
C ASP A 102 -20.04 27.71 4.05
N ILE A 103 -19.99 26.96 2.94
CA ILE A 103 -21.18 26.66 2.12
C ILE A 103 -22.08 25.57 2.73
N LEU A 104 -21.62 24.85 3.76
CA LEU A 104 -22.34 23.73 4.36
C LEU A 104 -23.82 24.04 4.64
N PRO A 105 -24.20 25.17 5.26
CA PRO A 105 -25.61 25.44 5.55
C PRO A 105 -26.46 25.56 4.29
N GLU A 106 -25.93 26.20 3.24
CA GLU A 106 -26.61 26.37 1.95
C GLU A 106 -26.71 25.04 1.22
N ALA A 107 -25.63 24.24 1.21
CA ALA A 107 -25.57 22.94 0.55
C ALA A 107 -26.53 21.93 1.18
N PHE A 108 -26.58 21.84 2.51
CA PHE A 108 -27.50 20.95 3.22
C PHE A 108 -28.97 21.37 3.01
N ALA A 109 -29.23 22.68 2.98
CA ALA A 109 -30.55 23.21 2.66
C ALA A 109 -31.01 22.79 1.25
N VAL A 110 -30.10 22.82 0.25
CA VAL A 110 -30.40 22.37 -1.12
C VAL A 110 -30.80 20.90 -1.15
N VAL A 111 -30.04 20.01 -0.50
CA VAL A 111 -30.39 18.57 -0.43
C VAL A 111 -31.71 18.34 0.29
N LYS A 112 -31.95 19.04 1.41
CA LYS A 112 -33.21 18.95 2.17
C LYS A 112 -34.41 19.43 1.34
N GLU A 113 -34.25 20.51 0.56
CA GLU A 113 -35.27 21.01 -0.36
C GLU A 113 -35.52 20.07 -1.53
N THR A 114 -34.48 19.44 -2.09
CA THR A 114 -34.65 18.40 -3.10
C THR A 114 -35.44 17.22 -2.54
N ALA A 115 -35.09 16.73 -1.34
CA ALA A 115 -35.83 15.66 -0.68
C ALA A 115 -37.31 16.02 -0.48
N ARG A 116 -37.61 17.26 -0.07
CA ARG A 116 -38.99 17.77 0.04
C ARG A 116 -39.71 17.78 -1.31
N ARG A 117 -39.09 18.26 -2.37
CA ARG A 117 -39.72 18.33 -3.71
C ARG A 117 -40.05 16.96 -4.26
N PHE A 118 -39.16 15.99 -4.11
CA PHE A 118 -39.42 14.61 -4.51
C PHE A 118 -40.53 13.96 -3.64
N LYS A 119 -40.59 14.28 -2.35
CA LYS A 119 -41.69 13.81 -1.48
C LYS A 119 -43.04 14.39 -1.89
N GLU A 120 -43.09 15.70 -2.14
CA GLU A 120 -44.34 16.44 -2.37
C GLU A 120 -44.87 16.32 -3.80
N ASN A 121 -44.03 15.96 -4.77
CA ASN A 121 -44.38 15.92 -6.19
C ASN A 121 -44.07 14.56 -6.79
N LYS A 122 -45.00 14.01 -7.59
CA LYS A 122 -44.77 12.77 -8.33
C LYS A 122 -43.73 12.92 -9.44
N GLU A 123 -43.62 14.12 -9.98
CA GLU A 123 -42.70 14.47 -11.05
C GLU A 123 -42.05 15.83 -10.76
N VAL A 124 -40.74 15.90 -10.94
CA VAL A 124 -39.94 17.12 -10.84
C VAL A 124 -39.38 17.42 -12.23
N ARG A 125 -39.78 18.55 -12.82
CA ARG A 125 -39.37 18.98 -14.17
C ARG A 125 -38.26 20.00 -14.12
N VAL A 126 -37.25 19.83 -14.96
CA VAL A 126 -36.08 20.72 -15.11
C VAL A 126 -35.67 20.80 -16.57
N THR A 127 -34.88 21.81 -16.92
CA THR A 127 -34.20 21.89 -18.22
C THR A 127 -33.19 20.73 -18.33
N ALA A 128 -33.24 19.98 -19.44
CA ALA A 128 -32.43 18.78 -19.64
C ALA A 128 -30.96 19.13 -19.91
N THR A 129 -30.07 18.63 -19.05
CA THR A 129 -28.60 18.61 -19.26
C THR A 129 -28.17 17.37 -20.04
N GLU A 130 -26.89 17.29 -20.43
CA GLU A 130 -26.35 16.07 -21.04
C GLU A 130 -26.39 14.89 -20.08
N LEU A 131 -26.09 15.11 -18.79
CA LEU A 131 -26.17 14.06 -17.79
C LEU A 131 -27.60 13.52 -17.63
N ASP A 132 -28.63 14.38 -17.66
CA ASP A 132 -30.02 13.94 -17.62
C ASP A 132 -30.35 13.00 -18.79
N ARG A 133 -29.81 13.30 -20.00
CA ARG A 133 -29.99 12.47 -21.19
C ARG A 133 -29.27 11.13 -21.07
N GLU A 134 -28.05 11.11 -20.53
CA GLU A 134 -27.32 9.88 -20.24
C GLU A 134 -28.08 8.99 -19.23
N ILE A 135 -28.60 9.59 -18.16
CA ILE A 135 -29.35 8.87 -17.13
C ILE A 135 -30.66 8.34 -17.68
N ALA A 136 -31.43 9.15 -18.43
CA ALA A 136 -32.69 8.73 -19.04
C ALA A 136 -32.53 7.56 -20.03
N ALA A 137 -31.34 7.39 -20.63
CA ALA A 137 -31.05 6.25 -21.50
C ALA A 137 -30.89 4.93 -20.72
N GLN A 138 -30.59 5.00 -19.42
CA GLN A 138 -30.27 3.83 -18.58
C GLN A 138 -31.29 3.59 -17.48
N ARG A 139 -32.00 4.63 -17.03
CA ARG A 139 -32.88 4.59 -15.86
C ARG A 139 -34.28 5.09 -16.20
N GLN A 140 -35.28 4.29 -15.83
CA GLN A 140 -36.68 4.54 -16.19
C GLN A 140 -37.33 5.70 -15.43
N HIS A 141 -36.76 6.13 -14.30
CA HIS A 141 -37.29 7.22 -13.48
C HIS A 141 -36.94 8.62 -14.01
N VAL A 142 -36.11 8.71 -15.05
CA VAL A 142 -35.82 9.95 -15.77
C VAL A 142 -36.26 9.79 -17.21
N ARG A 143 -37.02 10.75 -17.72
CA ARG A 143 -37.42 10.80 -19.13
C ARG A 143 -37.21 12.17 -19.71
N ILE A 144 -36.92 12.23 -21.02
CA ILE A 144 -36.71 13.48 -21.76
C ILE A 144 -37.95 13.77 -22.62
N GLU A 145 -38.57 14.92 -22.39
CA GLU A 145 -39.69 15.43 -23.18
C GLU A 145 -39.30 16.81 -23.75
N GLY A 146 -38.90 16.84 -25.03
CA GLY A 146 -38.40 18.07 -25.66
C GLY A 146 -37.08 18.53 -25.07
N ASP A 147 -37.06 19.74 -24.51
CA ASP A 147 -35.92 20.34 -23.79
C ASP A 147 -35.94 20.08 -22.28
N GLN A 148 -36.96 19.37 -21.77
CA GLN A 148 -37.12 19.09 -20.35
C GLN A 148 -36.70 17.66 -19.99
N ALA A 149 -36.09 17.53 -18.80
CA ALA A 149 -35.95 16.27 -18.10
C ALA A 149 -37.00 16.18 -16.99
N ILE A 150 -37.67 15.04 -16.90
CA ILE A 150 -38.73 14.77 -15.93
C ILE A 150 -38.26 13.63 -15.04
N TRP A 151 -38.11 13.95 -13.76
CA TRP A 151 -37.67 13.04 -12.72
C TRP A 151 -38.88 12.55 -11.92
N ASN A 152 -39.13 11.25 -11.91
CA ASN A 152 -40.17 10.64 -11.08
C ASN A 152 -39.71 10.57 -9.63
N ASN A 153 -40.65 10.62 -8.70
CA ASN A 153 -40.35 10.40 -7.29
C ASN A 153 -40.31 8.93 -6.86
N SER A 154 -40.49 7.99 -7.79
CA SER A 154 -40.28 6.57 -7.54
C SER A 154 -39.28 5.97 -8.52
N TRP A 155 -38.48 5.02 -8.04
CA TRP A 155 -37.51 4.29 -8.85
C TRP A 155 -37.20 2.91 -8.26
N ASP A 156 -36.65 2.04 -9.10
CA ASP A 156 -36.12 0.76 -8.67
C ASP A 156 -34.81 0.97 -7.89
N ALA A 157 -34.71 0.36 -6.72
CA ALA A 157 -33.47 0.18 -6.00
C ALA A 157 -33.35 -1.27 -5.54
N ALA A 158 -32.32 -1.95 -6.05
CA ALA A 158 -32.04 -3.36 -5.89
C ALA A 158 -33.24 -4.28 -6.19
N GLY A 159 -34.01 -3.96 -7.23
CA GLY A 159 -35.15 -4.75 -7.69
C GLY A 159 -36.47 -4.48 -6.94
N ALA A 160 -36.51 -3.44 -6.08
CA ALA A 160 -37.72 -2.98 -5.42
C ALA A 160 -38.06 -1.56 -5.84
N GLU A 161 -39.32 -1.31 -6.21
CA GLU A 161 -39.81 0.04 -6.44
C GLU A 161 -39.93 0.79 -5.11
N ILE A 162 -39.16 1.88 -4.98
CA ILE A 162 -39.19 2.77 -3.82
C ILE A 162 -39.81 4.09 -4.23
N VAL A 163 -40.80 4.55 -3.47
CA VAL A 163 -41.32 5.93 -3.55
C VAL A 163 -40.58 6.78 -2.54
N TRP A 164 -40.01 7.90 -2.98
CA TRP A 164 -39.35 8.86 -2.11
C TRP A 164 -40.38 9.58 -1.22
N ASP A 165 -40.38 9.27 0.08
CA ASP A 165 -41.30 9.88 1.07
C ASP A 165 -40.54 10.48 2.27
N MET A 166 -39.32 10.97 2.06
CA MET A 166 -38.42 11.37 3.13
C MET A 166 -38.01 12.85 3.04
N VAL A 167 -37.90 13.51 4.19
CA VAL A 167 -37.32 14.85 4.36
C VAL A 167 -36.49 14.84 5.64
N HIS A 168 -35.32 15.48 5.61
CA HIS A 168 -34.39 15.47 6.73
C HIS A 168 -34.94 16.17 7.98
N TYR A 169 -34.89 15.47 9.12
CA TYR A 169 -35.11 16.04 10.45
C TYR A 169 -33.87 16.77 10.97
N ASP A 170 -34.04 17.63 11.97
CA ASP A 170 -32.91 18.39 12.55
C ASP A 170 -31.84 17.47 13.16
N VAL A 171 -32.23 16.34 13.77
CA VAL A 171 -31.27 15.34 14.27
C VAL A 171 -30.44 14.71 13.16
N GLN A 172 -30.99 14.60 11.95
CA GLN A 172 -30.29 14.11 10.77
C GLN A 172 -29.33 15.17 10.21
N LEU A 173 -29.71 16.46 10.29
CA LEU A 173 -28.79 17.56 9.99
C LEU A 173 -27.58 17.56 10.93
N ILE A 174 -27.79 17.30 12.23
CA ILE A 174 -26.71 17.15 13.21
C ILE A 174 -25.77 16.01 12.81
N GLY A 175 -26.33 14.84 12.46
CA GLY A 175 -25.56 13.69 11.98
C GLY A 175 -24.73 14.02 10.74
N GLY A 176 -25.33 14.72 9.76
CA GLY A 176 -24.63 15.14 8.55
C GLY A 176 -23.46 16.09 8.83
N VAL A 177 -23.63 17.06 9.75
CA VAL A 177 -22.54 17.95 10.17
C VAL A 177 -21.42 17.17 10.86
N ALA A 178 -21.76 16.21 11.72
CA ALA A 178 -20.77 15.38 12.40
C ALA A 178 -19.94 14.57 11.40
N LEU A 179 -20.57 13.95 10.41
CA LEU A 179 -19.90 13.20 9.35
C LEU A 179 -18.98 14.09 8.50
N HIS A 180 -19.43 15.28 8.10
CA HIS A 180 -18.59 16.22 7.35
C HIS A 180 -17.35 16.65 8.16
N LYS A 181 -17.49 16.84 9.48
CA LYS A 181 -16.37 17.15 10.39
C LYS A 181 -15.45 15.94 10.69
N GLY A 182 -15.59 14.82 9.99
CA GLY A 182 -14.79 13.61 10.20
C GLY A 182 -15.03 12.91 11.54
N LYS A 183 -16.21 13.13 12.16
CA LYS A 183 -16.61 12.47 13.42
C LYS A 183 -17.53 11.28 13.13
N ILE A 184 -17.63 10.37 14.10
CA ILE A 184 -18.61 9.29 14.09
C ILE A 184 -19.96 9.85 14.56
N ALA A 185 -20.99 9.68 13.74
CA ALA A 185 -22.37 10.00 14.09
C ALA A 185 -23.09 8.75 14.61
N GLU A 186 -23.17 8.59 15.92
CA GLU A 186 -23.94 7.50 16.54
C GLU A 186 -25.45 7.81 16.44
N MET A 187 -26.16 6.99 15.67
CA MET A 187 -27.60 7.13 15.45
C MET A 187 -28.27 5.76 15.61
N SER A 188 -29.39 5.73 16.33
CA SER A 188 -30.15 4.49 16.52
C SER A 188 -30.69 3.96 15.19
N THR A 189 -30.86 2.63 15.10
CA THR A 189 -31.47 2.00 13.94
C THR A 189 -32.87 2.59 13.69
N GLY A 190 -33.15 2.96 12.45
CA GLY A 190 -34.41 3.62 12.07
C GLY A 190 -34.36 5.14 12.03
N GLU A 191 -33.30 5.78 12.55
CA GLU A 191 -33.11 7.25 12.47
C GLU A 191 -32.70 7.74 11.06
N GLY A 192 -32.59 6.84 10.09
CA GLY A 192 -32.33 7.16 8.68
C GLY A 192 -30.87 7.45 8.35
N LYS A 193 -29.91 6.62 8.83
CA LYS A 193 -28.46 6.76 8.53
C LYS A 193 -28.18 6.95 7.03
N THR A 194 -28.83 6.14 6.18
CA THR A 194 -28.68 6.21 4.71
C THR A 194 -29.16 7.55 4.14
N LEU A 195 -30.24 8.13 4.68
CA LEU A 195 -30.70 9.47 4.28
C LEU A 195 -29.74 10.55 4.77
N VAL A 196 -29.21 10.42 5.98
CA VAL A 196 -28.26 11.37 6.58
C VAL A 196 -27.01 11.50 5.72
N SER A 197 -26.50 10.39 5.17
CA SER A 197 -25.26 10.39 4.37
C SER A 197 -25.37 11.26 3.11
N THR A 198 -26.57 11.45 2.55
CA THR A 198 -26.77 12.31 1.37
C THR A 198 -26.28 13.75 1.58
N LEU A 199 -26.34 14.28 2.82
CA LEU A 199 -25.93 15.64 3.13
C LEU A 199 -24.40 15.84 2.99
N PRO A 200 -23.54 15.14 3.76
CA PRO A 200 -22.09 15.26 3.63
C PRO A 200 -21.56 14.68 2.32
N VAL A 201 -22.19 13.63 1.75
CA VAL A 201 -21.78 13.08 0.45
C VAL A 201 -21.95 14.13 -0.64
N TYR A 202 -23.11 14.79 -0.71
CA TYR A 202 -23.34 15.89 -1.66
C TYR A 202 -22.31 17.01 -1.47
N LEU A 203 -22.14 17.52 -0.24
CA LEU A 203 -21.24 18.62 0.06
C LEU A 203 -19.79 18.33 -0.38
N ASN A 204 -19.23 17.19 0.04
CA ASN A 204 -17.84 16.85 -0.25
C ASN A 204 -17.63 16.47 -1.73
N ALA A 205 -18.66 15.95 -2.42
CA ALA A 205 -18.59 15.67 -3.85
C ALA A 205 -18.46 16.94 -4.71
N LEU A 206 -18.87 18.11 -4.19
CA LEU A 206 -18.72 19.40 -4.92
C LEU A 206 -17.27 19.77 -5.19
N ALA A 207 -16.31 19.24 -4.42
CA ALA A 207 -14.88 19.46 -4.63
C ALA A 207 -14.33 18.75 -5.87
N GLY A 208 -15.09 17.85 -6.52
CA GLY A 208 -14.64 17.14 -7.73
C GLY A 208 -13.50 16.11 -7.50
N ARG A 209 -13.02 15.99 -6.26
CA ARG A 209 -12.04 14.98 -5.81
C ARG A 209 -12.72 13.69 -5.33
N GLY A 210 -14.05 13.76 -5.24
CA GLY A 210 -15.07 12.76 -5.00
C GLY A 210 -14.98 11.94 -3.73
N VAL A 211 -16.01 11.11 -3.54
CA VAL A 211 -16.43 10.59 -2.25
C VAL A 211 -16.61 9.09 -2.29
N HIS A 212 -16.02 8.37 -1.35
CA HIS A 212 -16.24 6.93 -1.18
C HIS A 212 -17.29 6.67 -0.10
N VAL A 213 -18.35 5.94 -0.42
CA VAL A 213 -19.34 5.47 0.55
C VAL A 213 -19.13 3.97 0.75
N VAL A 214 -18.59 3.61 1.91
CA VAL A 214 -18.21 2.24 2.26
C VAL A 214 -19.35 1.57 3.01
N THR A 215 -19.81 0.43 2.52
CA THR A 215 -20.81 -0.41 3.18
C THR A 215 -20.23 -1.79 3.53
N VAL A 216 -20.97 -2.58 4.31
CA VAL A 216 -20.53 -3.91 4.78
C VAL A 216 -20.70 -5.03 3.75
N ASN A 217 -21.52 -4.85 2.71
CA ASN A 217 -21.71 -5.85 1.66
C ASN A 217 -22.16 -5.24 0.33
N ASP A 218 -21.99 -6.01 -0.74
CA ASP A 218 -22.22 -5.57 -2.12
C ASP A 218 -23.69 -5.23 -2.39
N TYR A 219 -24.63 -5.98 -1.80
CA TYR A 219 -26.06 -5.70 -1.90
C TYR A 219 -26.40 -4.32 -1.34
N LEU A 220 -25.92 -3.98 -0.13
CA LEU A 220 -26.14 -2.67 0.48
C LEU A 220 -25.47 -1.56 -0.33
N ALA A 221 -24.24 -1.78 -0.83
CA ALA A 221 -23.56 -0.81 -1.69
C ALA A 221 -24.38 -0.49 -2.94
N LYS A 222 -24.87 -1.52 -3.65
CA LYS A 222 -25.68 -1.38 -4.87
C LYS A 222 -27.04 -0.73 -4.57
N ARG A 223 -27.73 -1.22 -3.55
CA ARG A 223 -29.03 -0.70 -3.11
C ARG A 223 -28.94 0.78 -2.75
N ASP A 224 -27.96 1.17 -1.93
CA ASP A 224 -27.88 2.55 -1.45
C ASP A 224 -27.42 3.51 -2.55
N ALA A 225 -26.56 3.06 -3.48
CA ALA A 225 -26.21 3.81 -4.68
C ALA A 225 -27.43 4.06 -5.58
N GLU A 226 -28.29 3.06 -5.79
CA GLU A 226 -29.54 3.20 -6.56
C GLU A 226 -30.60 4.02 -5.81
N TRP A 227 -30.68 3.84 -4.50
CA TRP A 227 -31.71 4.48 -3.68
C TRP A 227 -31.42 5.97 -3.47
N MET A 228 -30.21 6.33 -3.04
CA MET A 228 -29.84 7.74 -2.79
C MET A 228 -29.33 8.46 -4.03
N GLY A 229 -28.85 7.71 -5.03
CA GLY A 229 -28.24 8.24 -6.26
C GLY A 229 -29.05 9.34 -6.95
N PRO A 230 -30.37 9.18 -7.17
CA PRO A 230 -31.19 10.19 -7.85
C PRO A 230 -31.19 11.57 -7.18
N ILE A 231 -31.02 11.65 -5.86
CA ILE A 231 -30.90 12.94 -5.15
C ILE A 231 -29.62 13.69 -5.56
N HIS A 232 -28.52 12.96 -5.76
CA HIS A 232 -27.24 13.53 -6.19
C HIS A 232 -27.21 13.80 -7.70
N GLU A 233 -27.73 12.87 -8.49
CA GLU A 233 -27.77 12.94 -9.94
C GLU A 233 -28.67 14.07 -10.45
N PHE A 234 -29.78 14.33 -9.76
CA PHE A 234 -30.61 15.51 -10.00
C PHE A 234 -29.78 16.80 -9.97
N HIS A 235 -28.75 16.87 -9.12
CA HIS A 235 -27.84 18.00 -9.01
C HIS A 235 -26.62 17.94 -9.95
N GLY A 236 -26.60 17.02 -10.90
CA GLY A 236 -25.51 16.93 -11.87
C GLY A 236 -24.28 16.18 -11.36
N LEU A 237 -24.40 15.39 -10.29
CA LEU A 237 -23.33 14.53 -9.78
C LEU A 237 -23.46 13.11 -10.34
N ARG A 238 -22.35 12.50 -10.75
CA ARG A 238 -22.30 11.09 -11.17
C ARG A 238 -22.17 10.19 -9.94
N VAL A 239 -22.99 9.16 -9.88
CA VAL A 239 -22.96 8.13 -8.82
C VAL A 239 -22.75 6.77 -9.46
N ASP A 240 -21.81 5.99 -8.93
CA ASP A 240 -21.63 4.60 -9.33
C ASP A 240 -21.21 3.69 -8.16
N CYS A 241 -21.26 2.39 -8.38
CA CYS A 241 -20.91 1.36 -7.40
C CYS A 241 -19.86 0.40 -7.98
N ILE A 242 -18.70 0.31 -7.34
CA ILE A 242 -17.58 -0.49 -7.85
C ILE A 242 -17.89 -2.00 -7.86
N ASP A 243 -18.73 -2.48 -6.93
CA ASP A 243 -19.17 -3.87 -6.84
C ASP A 243 -20.05 -4.34 -8.03
N ARG A 244 -20.38 -3.44 -8.99
CA ARG A 244 -21.01 -3.80 -10.27
C ARG A 244 -20.01 -4.16 -11.36
N HIS A 245 -18.76 -3.74 -11.20
CA HIS A 245 -17.77 -3.74 -12.26
C HIS A 245 -16.65 -4.70 -11.97
N GLN A 246 -16.18 -5.39 -13.00
CA GLN A 246 -15.04 -6.29 -12.89
C GLN A 246 -13.79 -5.50 -12.46
N PRO A 247 -12.97 -6.02 -11.54
CA PRO A 247 -11.74 -5.35 -11.17
C PRO A 247 -10.79 -5.07 -12.34
N ASN A 248 -10.04 -3.97 -12.25
CA ASN A 248 -9.12 -3.48 -13.28
C ASN A 248 -9.76 -3.19 -14.66
N SER A 249 -11.10 -3.16 -14.76
CA SER A 249 -11.78 -2.85 -16.02
C SER A 249 -11.90 -1.33 -16.26
N PRO A 250 -12.11 -0.89 -17.51
CA PRO A 250 -12.41 0.51 -17.82
C PRO A 250 -13.65 1.03 -17.07
N GLU A 251 -14.67 0.19 -16.88
CA GLU A 251 -15.89 0.53 -16.14
C GLU A 251 -15.59 0.73 -14.65
N ARG A 252 -14.72 -0.10 -14.05
CA ARG A 252 -14.25 0.08 -12.67
C ARG A 252 -13.55 1.43 -12.48
N ARG A 253 -12.68 1.82 -13.41
CA ARG A 253 -12.06 3.15 -13.42
C ARG A 253 -13.10 4.26 -13.57
N LYS A 254 -14.08 4.09 -14.47
CA LYS A 254 -15.17 5.06 -14.64
C LYS A 254 -15.98 5.24 -13.35
N ALA A 255 -16.20 4.17 -12.59
CA ALA A 255 -16.88 4.24 -11.29
C ALA A 255 -16.09 5.06 -10.25
N TYR A 256 -14.77 4.97 -10.23
CA TYR A 256 -13.91 5.83 -9.39
C TYR A 256 -13.83 7.28 -9.89
N LEU A 257 -14.02 7.52 -11.18
CA LEU A 257 -14.10 8.87 -11.77
C LEU A 257 -15.46 9.54 -11.57
N ALA A 258 -16.47 8.82 -11.05
CA ALA A 258 -17.72 9.42 -10.63
C ALA A 258 -17.48 10.42 -9.46
N ASP A 259 -18.41 11.34 -9.24
CA ASP A 259 -18.33 12.26 -8.10
C ASP A 259 -18.51 11.48 -6.78
N ILE A 260 -19.32 10.43 -6.80
CA ILE A 260 -19.64 9.57 -5.65
C ILE A 260 -19.50 8.11 -6.06
N THR A 261 -18.72 7.36 -5.28
CA THR A 261 -18.43 5.94 -5.51
C THR A 261 -18.85 5.14 -4.29
N TYR A 262 -19.85 4.28 -4.45
CA TYR A 262 -20.23 3.30 -3.43
C TYR A 262 -19.39 2.02 -3.58
N GLY A 263 -19.15 1.33 -2.48
CA GLY A 263 -18.58 0.00 -2.52
C GLY A 263 -18.33 -0.63 -1.16
N THR A 264 -17.83 -1.85 -1.15
CA THR A 264 -17.42 -2.53 0.08
C THR A 264 -15.99 -2.18 0.49
N ASN A 265 -15.68 -2.30 1.79
CA ASN A 265 -14.33 -2.12 2.34
C ASN A 265 -13.29 -3.00 1.63
N ASN A 266 -13.65 -4.26 1.37
CA ASN A 266 -12.79 -5.22 0.67
C ASN A 266 -12.47 -4.75 -0.74
N GLU A 267 -13.47 -4.32 -1.51
CA GLU A 267 -13.26 -3.91 -2.90
C GLU A 267 -12.40 -2.64 -3.01
N PHE A 268 -12.63 -1.63 -2.15
CA PHE A 268 -11.76 -0.46 -2.08
C PHE A 268 -10.32 -0.83 -1.69
N GLY A 269 -10.14 -1.71 -0.71
CA GLY A 269 -8.81 -2.11 -0.25
C GLY A 269 -8.05 -2.96 -1.27
N PHE A 270 -8.72 -3.90 -1.95
CA PHE A 270 -8.10 -4.71 -3.00
C PHE A 270 -7.74 -3.90 -4.23
N ASP A 271 -8.55 -2.91 -4.63
CA ASP A 271 -8.17 -2.00 -5.71
C ASP A 271 -6.94 -1.16 -5.33
N TYR A 272 -6.86 -0.68 -4.10
CA TYR A 272 -5.65 -0.01 -3.63
C TYR A 272 -4.41 -0.91 -3.71
N LEU A 273 -4.51 -2.16 -3.24
CA LEU A 273 -3.40 -3.12 -3.33
C LEU A 273 -3.02 -3.44 -4.78
N ARG A 274 -4.00 -3.62 -5.67
CA ARG A 274 -3.76 -3.85 -7.11
C ARG A 274 -3.10 -2.66 -7.79
N ASP A 275 -3.54 -1.45 -7.46
CA ASP A 275 -2.97 -0.20 -7.99
C ASP A 275 -1.49 -0.07 -7.58
N ASN A 276 -1.12 -0.46 -6.36
CA ASN A 276 0.28 -0.49 -5.91
C ASN A 276 1.12 -1.62 -6.53
N MET A 277 0.50 -2.57 -7.23
CA MET A 277 1.18 -3.60 -8.02
C MET A 277 1.21 -3.28 -9.52
N ALA A 278 0.58 -2.18 -9.95
CA ALA A 278 0.48 -1.82 -11.36
C ALA A 278 1.83 -1.36 -11.92
N HIS A 279 2.15 -1.81 -13.15
CA HIS A 279 3.40 -1.46 -13.83
C HIS A 279 3.34 -0.12 -14.58
N ALA A 280 2.15 0.49 -14.70
CA ALA A 280 1.95 1.74 -15.43
C ALA A 280 0.83 2.57 -14.80
N PRO A 281 0.93 3.91 -14.80
CA PRO A 281 -0.13 4.80 -14.30
C PRO A 281 -1.48 4.61 -14.99
N THR A 282 -1.47 4.24 -16.27
CA THR A 282 -2.69 3.98 -17.07
C THR A 282 -3.42 2.71 -16.65
N ALA A 283 -2.83 1.87 -15.79
CA ALA A 283 -3.47 0.68 -15.24
C ALA A 283 -4.15 0.94 -13.89
N LEU A 284 -3.91 2.09 -13.25
CA LEU A 284 -4.56 2.46 -12.00
C LEU A 284 -6.07 2.61 -12.18
N VAL A 285 -6.85 2.18 -11.19
CA VAL A 285 -8.31 2.38 -11.18
C VAL A 285 -8.74 3.45 -10.20
N GLN A 286 -8.07 3.59 -9.05
CA GLN A 286 -8.39 4.61 -8.06
C GLN A 286 -7.79 5.96 -8.41
N ARG A 287 -8.37 7.00 -7.79
CA ARG A 287 -7.76 8.32 -7.65
C ARG A 287 -7.29 8.52 -6.21
N LYS A 288 -6.67 9.66 -5.91
CA LYS A 288 -6.26 10.06 -4.56
C LYS A 288 -7.46 10.01 -3.59
N HIS A 289 -7.27 9.43 -2.41
CA HIS A 289 -8.32 9.29 -1.40
C HIS A 289 -8.63 10.64 -0.75
N HIS A 290 -9.82 11.19 -1.03
CA HIS A 290 -10.22 12.52 -0.56
C HIS A 290 -11.14 12.48 0.67
N TYR A 291 -12.29 11.80 0.55
CA TYR A 291 -13.26 11.69 1.63
C TYR A 291 -13.97 10.33 1.58
N ALA A 292 -14.16 9.71 2.75
CA ALA A 292 -14.85 8.44 2.87
C ALA A 292 -15.85 8.47 4.05
N ILE A 293 -17.06 7.96 3.82
CA ILE A 293 -18.02 7.66 4.88
C ILE A 293 -18.11 6.15 5.00
N VAL A 294 -17.93 5.64 6.21
CA VAL A 294 -18.04 4.21 6.52
C VAL A 294 -19.34 3.96 7.25
N ASP A 295 -20.26 3.26 6.60
CA ASP A 295 -21.47 2.74 7.25
C ASP A 295 -21.13 1.49 8.08
N GLU A 296 -21.82 1.33 9.20
CA GLU A 296 -21.52 0.30 10.23
C GLU A 296 -20.02 0.25 10.58
N VAL A 297 -19.50 1.41 11.01
CA VAL A 297 -18.09 1.66 11.28
C VAL A 297 -17.45 0.70 12.29
N ASP A 298 -18.22 0.18 13.24
CA ASP A 298 -17.78 -0.83 14.21
C ASP A 298 -17.47 -2.16 13.51
N SER A 299 -18.35 -2.61 12.64
CA SER A 299 -18.15 -3.82 11.85
C SER A 299 -16.91 -3.70 10.95
N VAL A 300 -16.75 -2.57 10.27
CA VAL A 300 -15.66 -2.37 9.30
C VAL A 300 -14.31 -2.06 9.95
N LEU A 301 -14.26 -1.09 10.87
CA LEU A 301 -12.98 -0.58 11.43
C LEU A 301 -12.55 -1.29 12.73
N ILE A 302 -13.40 -2.12 13.33
CA ILE A 302 -13.06 -2.90 14.53
C ILE A 302 -13.07 -4.40 14.21
N ASP A 303 -14.19 -4.93 13.74
CA ASP A 303 -14.33 -6.38 13.58
C ASP A 303 -13.55 -6.92 12.37
N ASP A 304 -13.73 -6.32 11.20
CA ASP A 304 -13.07 -6.72 9.95
C ASP A 304 -11.59 -6.34 9.93
N ALA A 305 -11.21 -5.23 10.57
CA ALA A 305 -9.84 -4.74 10.64
C ALA A 305 -8.85 -5.73 11.31
N ARG A 306 -9.35 -6.80 11.95
CA ARG A 306 -8.53 -7.88 12.52
C ARG A 306 -7.86 -8.75 11.46
N THR A 307 -8.40 -8.81 10.25
CA THR A 307 -7.88 -9.64 9.16
C THR A 307 -7.29 -8.74 8.07
N PRO A 308 -5.98 -8.86 7.77
CA PRO A 308 -5.38 -8.06 6.71
C PRO A 308 -5.92 -8.49 5.33
N LEU A 309 -6.04 -7.52 4.42
CA LEU A 309 -6.31 -7.79 3.01
C LEU A 309 -5.03 -8.30 2.35
N ILE A 310 -5.10 -9.49 1.73
CA ILE A 310 -3.95 -10.15 1.13
C ILE A 310 -4.28 -10.51 -0.32
N ILE A 311 -3.46 -10.05 -1.26
CA ILE A 311 -3.45 -10.57 -2.63
C ILE A 311 -2.46 -11.74 -2.69
N SER A 312 -2.98 -12.95 -2.89
CA SER A 312 -2.16 -14.13 -3.17
C SER A 312 -2.22 -14.48 -4.66
N GLY A 313 -1.08 -14.73 -5.27
CA GLY A 313 -0.98 -15.22 -6.66
C GLY A 313 -0.18 -16.53 -6.72
N PRO A 314 -0.44 -17.40 -7.71
CA PRO A 314 0.37 -18.59 -7.92
C PRO A 314 1.79 -18.18 -8.33
N THR A 315 2.80 -18.58 -7.57
CA THR A 315 4.21 -18.39 -7.96
C THR A 315 4.55 -19.28 -9.14
N PRO A 316 4.98 -18.75 -10.31
CA PRO A 316 5.13 -19.55 -11.53
C PRO A 316 6.11 -20.72 -11.42
N LYS A 317 7.08 -20.69 -10.48
CA LYS A 317 8.08 -21.75 -10.23
C LYS A 317 8.64 -21.79 -8.81
N GLY A 318 7.99 -21.13 -7.83
CA GLY A 318 8.57 -20.93 -6.49
C GLY A 318 8.86 -22.19 -5.66
N GLU A 319 8.35 -23.35 -6.09
CA GLU A 319 8.60 -24.65 -5.45
C GLU A 319 9.68 -25.49 -6.16
N VAL A 320 10.21 -25.06 -7.32
CA VAL A 320 11.28 -25.80 -8.01
C VAL A 320 12.64 -25.39 -7.45
N HIS A 321 12.83 -25.59 -6.15
CA HIS A 321 14.16 -25.52 -5.58
C HIS A 321 15.01 -26.63 -6.19
N GLN A 322 16.10 -26.25 -6.85
CA GLN A 322 17.07 -27.17 -7.44
C GLN A 322 17.94 -27.86 -6.36
N PHE A 323 17.36 -28.19 -5.20
CA PHE A 323 18.08 -28.79 -4.07
C PHE A 323 18.75 -30.09 -4.46
N ASP A 324 18.05 -30.97 -5.18
CA ASP A 324 18.61 -32.25 -5.65
C ASP A 324 19.78 -32.05 -6.63
N GLU A 325 19.74 -31.00 -7.43
CA GLU A 325 20.80 -30.67 -8.39
C GLU A 325 22.06 -30.14 -7.69
N TYR A 326 21.91 -29.25 -6.71
CA TYR A 326 23.05 -28.59 -6.05
C TYR A 326 23.56 -29.34 -4.82
N LYS A 327 22.78 -30.25 -4.22
CA LYS A 327 23.18 -31.01 -3.03
C LYS A 327 24.55 -31.69 -3.17
N PRO A 328 24.90 -32.40 -4.25
CA PRO A 328 26.23 -33.03 -4.39
C PRO A 328 27.40 -32.03 -4.43
N ARG A 329 27.16 -30.82 -4.96
CA ARG A 329 28.16 -29.74 -4.97
C ARG A 329 28.35 -29.18 -3.56
N VAL A 330 27.26 -28.89 -2.86
CA VAL A 330 27.30 -28.34 -1.50
C VAL A 330 27.85 -29.35 -0.49
N GLU A 331 27.56 -30.64 -0.64
CA GLU A 331 28.11 -31.68 0.22
C GLU A 331 29.64 -31.79 0.09
N ARG A 332 30.18 -31.67 -1.13
CA ARG A 332 31.63 -31.60 -1.38
C ARG A 332 32.24 -30.34 -0.76
N LEU A 333 31.60 -29.19 -0.98
CA LEU A 333 32.01 -27.90 -0.40
C LEU A 333 32.07 -27.97 1.13
N TYR A 334 31.01 -28.46 1.77
CA TYR A 334 30.94 -28.63 3.22
C TYR A 334 32.00 -29.60 3.74
N THR A 335 32.23 -30.71 3.04
CA THR A 335 33.28 -31.68 3.40
C THR A 335 34.68 -31.04 3.34
N ALA A 336 34.96 -30.24 2.31
CA ALA A 336 36.22 -29.52 2.17
C ALA A 336 36.40 -28.48 3.29
N GLN A 337 35.35 -27.71 3.59
CA GLN A 337 35.32 -26.76 4.70
C GLN A 337 35.58 -27.46 6.05
N ARG A 338 34.88 -28.57 6.33
CA ARG A 338 35.04 -29.32 7.58
C ARG A 338 36.47 -29.84 7.76
N LYS A 339 37.08 -30.33 6.68
CA LYS A 339 38.49 -30.77 6.68
C LYS A 339 39.43 -29.61 7.01
N LEU A 340 39.24 -28.46 6.37
CA LEU A 340 40.02 -27.25 6.61
C LEU A 340 39.88 -26.77 8.07
N VAL A 341 38.65 -26.65 8.58
CA VAL A 341 38.39 -26.26 9.97
C VAL A 341 39.04 -27.23 10.96
N THR A 342 39.04 -28.53 10.68
CA THR A 342 39.71 -29.53 11.53
C THR A 342 41.23 -29.31 11.56
N GLN A 343 41.83 -28.96 10.41
CA GLN A 343 43.26 -28.66 10.31
C GLN A 343 43.61 -27.37 11.07
N LEU A 344 42.85 -26.30 10.85
CA LEU A 344 43.00 -25.01 11.53
C LEU A 344 42.81 -25.14 13.05
N LEU A 345 41.87 -25.97 13.51
CA LEU A 345 41.67 -26.21 14.94
C LEU A 345 42.87 -26.95 15.56
N THR A 346 43.50 -27.85 14.80
CA THR A 346 44.73 -28.54 15.25
C THR A 346 45.91 -27.57 15.30
N GLU A 347 46.04 -26.70 14.31
CA GLU A 347 47.04 -25.63 14.28
C GLU A 347 46.86 -24.67 15.46
N ALA A 348 45.64 -24.20 15.69
CA ALA A 348 45.28 -23.34 16.81
C ALA A 348 45.71 -23.97 18.15
N LYS A 349 45.35 -25.24 18.38
CA LYS A 349 45.74 -25.97 19.60
C LYS A 349 47.24 -26.12 19.77
N ASN A 350 47.98 -26.30 18.69
CA ASN A 350 49.44 -26.42 18.76
C ASN A 350 50.12 -25.08 19.05
N LYS A 351 49.64 -24.01 18.42
CA LYS A 351 50.16 -22.64 18.60
C LYS A 351 49.81 -22.08 19.98
N LEU A 352 48.64 -22.38 20.51
CA LEU A 352 48.18 -21.88 21.80
C LEU A 352 48.57 -22.76 22.99
N LYS A 353 49.55 -23.66 22.84
CA LYS A 353 50.15 -24.38 23.98
C LYS A 353 50.82 -23.36 24.91
N GLY A 354 50.41 -23.37 26.18
CA GLY A 354 50.90 -22.40 27.16
C GLY A 354 50.14 -21.06 27.17
N LEU A 355 48.93 -21.01 26.57
CA LEU A 355 48.05 -19.83 26.70
C LEU A 355 47.59 -19.64 28.16
N GLU A 356 47.34 -20.74 28.89
CA GLU A 356 46.82 -20.70 30.26
C GLU A 356 47.86 -20.28 31.30
N ASP A 357 49.12 -20.66 31.11
CA ASP A 357 50.24 -20.34 32.01
C ASP A 357 51.07 -19.13 31.55
N GLY A 358 50.67 -18.51 30.43
CA GLY A 358 51.30 -17.33 29.85
C GLY A 358 52.65 -17.60 29.19
N SER A 359 53.01 -18.86 28.93
CA SER A 359 54.27 -19.24 28.28
C SER A 359 54.23 -19.21 26.74
N ALA A 360 53.06 -19.04 26.13
CA ALA A 360 52.91 -18.91 24.68
C ALA A 360 53.55 -17.62 24.14
N SER A 361 54.29 -17.73 23.02
CA SER A 361 54.92 -16.57 22.40
C SER A 361 53.87 -15.62 21.79
N LYS A 362 54.22 -14.33 21.66
CA LYS A 362 53.31 -13.34 21.05
C LYS A 362 52.92 -13.72 19.62
N GLU A 363 53.87 -14.27 18.85
CA GLU A 363 53.64 -14.71 17.47
C GLU A 363 52.68 -15.92 17.42
N ASP A 364 52.86 -16.88 18.33
CA ASP A 364 51.97 -18.04 18.39
C ASP A 364 50.55 -17.68 18.85
N ILE A 365 50.41 -16.68 19.74
CA ILE A 365 49.10 -16.15 20.15
C ILE A 365 48.38 -15.50 18.96
N GLU A 366 49.10 -14.76 18.11
CA GLU A 366 48.53 -14.11 16.93
C GLU A 366 48.09 -15.12 15.86
N GLN A 367 48.97 -16.06 15.51
CA GLN A 367 48.68 -17.13 14.54
C GLN A 367 47.58 -18.07 15.05
N GLY A 368 47.64 -18.43 16.33
CA GLY A 368 46.63 -19.25 16.99
C GLY A 368 45.27 -18.55 17.06
N GLY A 369 45.24 -17.26 17.40
CA GLY A 369 44.03 -16.44 17.40
C GLY A 369 43.37 -16.36 16.03
N MET A 370 44.18 -16.14 14.97
CA MET A 370 43.71 -16.16 13.58
C MET A 370 43.09 -17.52 13.21
N ALA A 371 43.75 -18.62 13.55
CA ALA A 371 43.23 -19.96 13.27
C ALA A 371 41.90 -20.24 14.01
N VAL A 372 41.77 -19.81 15.28
CA VAL A 372 40.51 -19.91 16.03
C VAL A 372 39.41 -19.05 15.37
N LEU A 373 39.73 -17.83 14.94
CA LEU A 373 38.78 -16.96 14.25
C LEU A 373 38.28 -17.58 12.94
N ARG A 374 39.17 -18.17 12.13
CA ARG A 374 38.82 -18.90 10.91
C ARG A 374 37.94 -20.12 11.19
N CYS A 375 38.22 -20.88 12.24
CA CYS A 375 37.36 -21.99 12.65
C CYS A 375 35.95 -21.50 13.01
N HIS A 376 35.85 -20.40 13.78
CA HIS A 376 34.59 -19.81 14.20
C HIS A 376 33.78 -19.27 13.02
N ARG A 377 34.42 -18.53 12.11
CA ARG A 377 33.77 -18.01 10.90
C ARG A 377 33.43 -19.12 9.90
N GLY A 378 34.17 -20.22 9.90
CA GLY A 378 33.96 -21.33 8.97
C GLY A 378 32.86 -22.30 9.38
N LEU A 379 32.86 -22.76 10.64
CA LEU A 379 31.88 -23.70 11.20
C LEU A 379 31.66 -23.42 12.70
N PRO A 380 30.90 -22.38 13.06
CA PRO A 380 30.74 -21.96 14.46
C PRO A 380 30.07 -23.01 15.34
N LYS A 381 29.19 -23.84 14.76
CA LYS A 381 28.50 -24.94 15.45
C LYS A 381 29.32 -26.23 15.56
N ASN A 382 30.59 -26.23 15.16
CA ASN A 382 31.43 -27.41 15.26
C ASN A 382 31.68 -27.80 16.74
N SER A 383 31.30 -29.01 17.14
CA SER A 383 31.39 -29.48 18.53
C SER A 383 32.82 -29.46 19.11
N ALA A 384 33.83 -29.76 18.30
CA ALA A 384 35.23 -29.72 18.73
C ALA A 384 35.73 -28.28 18.96
N LEU A 385 35.26 -27.33 18.13
CA LEU A 385 35.51 -25.90 18.33
C LEU A 385 34.81 -25.39 19.58
N ILE A 386 33.51 -25.67 19.76
CA ILE A 386 32.73 -25.25 20.94
C ILE A 386 33.41 -25.72 22.23
N LYS A 387 33.86 -26.98 22.25
CA LYS A 387 34.61 -27.52 23.39
C LYS A 387 35.91 -26.75 23.63
N TYR A 388 36.66 -26.44 22.57
CA TYR A 388 37.92 -25.71 22.67
C TYR A 388 37.73 -24.25 23.12
N LEU A 389 36.67 -23.58 22.65
CA LEU A 389 36.29 -22.24 23.12
C LEU A 389 35.92 -22.20 24.61
N SER A 390 35.60 -23.35 25.21
CA SER A 390 35.32 -23.47 26.65
C SER A 390 36.60 -23.59 27.49
N GLU A 391 37.77 -23.77 26.88
CA GLU A 391 39.06 -23.78 27.59
C GLU A 391 39.45 -22.35 28.04
N PRO A 392 40.13 -22.21 29.19
CA PRO A 392 40.54 -20.91 29.74
C PRO A 392 41.27 -20.02 28.71
N GLY A 393 40.83 -18.77 28.57
CA GLY A 393 41.48 -17.76 27.72
C GLY A 393 41.17 -17.84 26.21
N VAL A 394 40.73 -18.99 25.68
CA VAL A 394 40.52 -19.19 24.23
C VAL A 394 39.39 -18.31 23.69
N LYS A 395 38.23 -18.25 24.38
CA LYS A 395 37.11 -17.38 23.98
C LYS A 395 37.47 -15.89 24.01
N ALA A 396 38.23 -15.47 25.01
CA ALA A 396 38.70 -14.08 25.11
C ALA A 396 39.68 -13.73 23.98
N LEU A 397 40.55 -14.68 23.60
CA LEU A 397 41.45 -14.52 22.45
C LEU A 397 40.67 -14.42 21.13
N LEU A 398 39.64 -15.26 20.92
CA LEU A 398 38.76 -15.16 19.76
C LEU A 398 38.15 -13.75 19.67
N GLN A 399 37.52 -13.28 20.75
CA GLN A 399 36.87 -11.95 20.78
C GLN A 399 37.87 -10.81 20.51
N LYS A 400 39.08 -10.91 21.07
CA LYS A 400 40.14 -9.92 20.83
C LYS A 400 40.62 -9.93 19.38
N THR A 401 40.79 -11.12 18.82
CA THR A 401 41.23 -11.29 17.42
C THR A 401 40.14 -10.79 16.46
N GLU A 402 38.89 -11.16 16.68
CA GLU A 402 37.74 -10.68 15.91
C GLU A 402 37.64 -9.15 15.96
N ALA A 403 37.76 -8.56 17.16
CA ALA A 403 37.72 -7.12 17.33
C ALA A 403 38.82 -6.39 16.55
N HIS A 404 40.02 -6.97 16.43
CA HIS A 404 41.11 -6.42 15.61
C HIS A 404 40.73 -6.39 14.12
N TYR A 405 40.22 -7.48 13.57
CA TYR A 405 39.87 -7.56 12.14
C TYR A 405 38.58 -6.82 11.77
N LEU A 406 37.72 -6.52 12.77
CA LEU A 406 36.54 -5.67 12.59
C LEU A 406 36.84 -4.16 12.67
N GLN A 407 38.06 -3.75 13.01
CA GLN A 407 38.45 -2.33 12.96
C GLN A 407 38.33 -1.78 11.54
N ASP A 408 38.22 -0.46 11.41
CA ASP A 408 38.11 0.24 10.13
C ASP A 408 37.04 -0.38 9.20
N GLN A 409 35.87 -0.69 9.77
CA GLN A 409 34.73 -1.31 9.08
C GLN A 409 35.05 -2.69 8.47
N GLY A 410 35.96 -3.46 9.08
CA GLY A 410 36.24 -4.81 8.63
C GLY A 410 37.14 -4.90 7.40
N LYS A 411 37.87 -3.83 7.06
CA LYS A 411 38.75 -3.76 5.88
C LYS A 411 39.74 -4.93 5.77
N GLU A 412 40.15 -5.46 6.92
CA GLU A 412 41.13 -6.54 7.02
C GLU A 412 40.49 -7.94 7.14
N MET A 413 39.18 -8.02 7.30
CA MET A 413 38.44 -9.29 7.39
C MET A 413 38.64 -10.22 6.17
N PRO A 414 38.79 -9.72 4.93
CA PRO A 414 39.09 -10.58 3.79
C PRO A 414 40.34 -11.47 3.97
N LYS A 415 41.34 -11.02 4.75
CA LYS A 415 42.54 -11.83 5.07
C LYS A 415 42.22 -13.06 5.93
N VAL A 416 41.17 -12.96 6.74
CA VAL A 416 40.64 -14.08 7.53
C VAL A 416 39.88 -15.02 6.60
N ASP A 417 38.97 -14.46 5.81
CA ASP A 417 37.94 -15.18 5.07
C ASP A 417 38.44 -15.90 3.81
N GLN A 418 39.42 -15.33 3.10
CA GLN A 418 39.93 -15.87 1.82
C GLN A 418 40.43 -17.33 1.90
N GLU A 419 40.80 -17.81 3.08
CA GLU A 419 41.26 -19.19 3.27
C GLU A 419 40.12 -20.20 3.35
N LEU A 420 38.94 -19.76 3.77
CA LEU A 420 37.74 -20.58 3.91
C LEU A 420 37.06 -20.77 2.56
N TYR A 421 36.20 -21.78 2.42
CA TYR A 421 35.36 -21.98 1.24
C TYR A 421 34.01 -21.24 1.35
N PHE A 422 33.51 -21.08 2.56
CA PHE A 422 32.40 -20.20 2.87
C PHE A 422 32.55 -19.66 4.29
N VAL A 423 31.86 -18.56 4.55
CA VAL A 423 31.87 -17.86 5.83
C VAL A 423 30.45 -17.82 6.37
N ILE A 424 30.33 -17.98 7.68
CA ILE A 424 29.09 -17.87 8.43
C ILE A 424 29.24 -16.73 9.43
N GLU A 425 28.40 -15.72 9.29
CA GLU A 425 28.28 -14.65 10.28
C GLU A 425 27.03 -14.88 11.14
N GLU A 426 27.21 -15.44 12.34
CA GLU A 426 26.10 -15.80 13.23
C GLU A 426 25.24 -14.60 13.66
N LYS A 427 25.82 -13.39 13.74
CA LYS A 427 25.07 -12.20 14.16
C LYS A 427 24.01 -11.78 13.15
N HIS A 428 24.29 -11.93 11.86
CA HIS A 428 23.38 -11.56 10.78
C HIS A 428 22.74 -12.79 10.08
N ASN A 429 23.07 -14.00 10.55
CA ASN A 429 22.67 -15.26 9.90
C ASN A 429 23.00 -15.29 8.39
N GLN A 430 24.13 -14.68 8.03
CA GLN A 430 24.55 -14.56 6.64
C GLN A 430 25.58 -15.64 6.31
N ILE A 431 25.42 -16.23 5.13
CA ILE A 431 26.38 -17.17 4.55
C ILE A 431 26.90 -16.56 3.27
N GLU A 432 28.21 -16.55 3.14
CA GLU A 432 28.91 -16.02 1.98
C GLU A 432 29.89 -17.05 1.43
N LEU A 433 29.81 -17.30 0.12
CA LEU A 433 30.80 -18.11 -0.59
C LEU A 433 32.03 -17.26 -0.86
N THR A 434 33.21 -17.79 -0.56
CA THR A 434 34.47 -17.15 -0.94
C THR A 434 34.84 -17.52 -2.38
N GLU A 435 35.82 -16.84 -2.97
CA GLU A 435 36.36 -17.21 -4.29
C GLU A 435 36.78 -18.68 -4.32
N LYS A 436 37.46 -19.16 -3.27
CA LYS A 436 37.87 -20.56 -3.11
C LYS A 436 36.67 -21.53 -3.10
N GLY A 437 35.57 -21.12 -2.49
CA GLY A 437 34.30 -21.86 -2.51
C GLY A 437 33.67 -21.90 -3.89
N LEU A 438 33.60 -20.74 -4.55
CA LEU A 438 33.07 -20.59 -5.90
C LEU A 438 33.85 -21.45 -6.90
N ASP A 439 35.18 -21.43 -6.85
CA ASP A 439 36.03 -22.24 -7.72
C ASP A 439 35.75 -23.74 -7.53
N LEU A 440 35.60 -24.19 -6.28
CA LEU A 440 35.36 -25.60 -5.97
C LEU A 440 34.00 -26.08 -6.50
N ILE A 441 32.94 -25.26 -6.42
CA ILE A 441 31.60 -25.64 -6.90
C ILE A 441 31.40 -25.39 -8.40
N SER A 442 32.22 -24.52 -9.00
CA SER A 442 32.18 -24.17 -10.43
C SER A 442 33.07 -25.08 -11.27
N GLY A 443 34.09 -25.74 -10.70
CA GLY A 443 35.08 -26.51 -11.46
C GLY A 443 34.55 -27.65 -12.35
N ASP A 444 33.31 -28.09 -12.16
CA ASP A 444 32.64 -29.09 -13.03
C ASP A 444 31.86 -28.47 -14.19
N VAL A 445 31.74 -27.14 -14.23
CA VAL A 445 30.98 -26.37 -15.22
C VAL A 445 31.98 -25.55 -16.02
N ASN A 446 32.01 -25.72 -17.34
CA ASN A 446 32.83 -24.90 -18.25
C ASN A 446 32.27 -23.45 -18.39
N ASP A 447 31.87 -22.83 -17.28
CA ASP A 447 31.33 -21.48 -17.22
C ASP A 447 31.74 -20.79 -15.90
N ALA A 448 32.72 -19.90 -15.99
CA ALA A 448 33.19 -19.10 -14.86
C ALA A 448 32.14 -18.10 -14.35
N GLN A 449 31.09 -17.80 -15.13
CA GLN A 449 30.03 -16.85 -14.76
C GLN A 449 28.82 -17.54 -14.12
N PHE A 450 28.87 -18.85 -13.90
CA PHE A 450 27.72 -19.64 -13.47
C PHE A 450 27.19 -19.24 -12.08
N PHE A 451 28.03 -18.79 -11.16
CA PHE A 451 27.64 -18.28 -9.84
C PHE A 451 27.91 -16.78 -9.65
N ILE A 452 28.27 -16.07 -10.74
CA ILE A 452 28.55 -14.64 -10.69
C ILE A 452 27.30 -13.87 -11.09
N MET A 453 26.83 -13.01 -10.19
CA MET A 453 25.68 -12.15 -10.44
C MET A 453 26.01 -11.08 -11.49
N PRO A 454 25.15 -10.88 -12.50
CA PRO A 454 25.34 -9.81 -13.46
C PRO A 454 25.07 -8.44 -12.79
N ASP A 455 25.81 -7.42 -13.21
CA ASP A 455 25.53 -6.03 -12.82
C ASP A 455 24.28 -5.53 -13.57
N VAL A 456 23.12 -5.69 -12.94
CA VAL A 456 21.84 -5.29 -13.53
C VAL A 456 21.78 -3.78 -13.74
N GLY A 457 22.26 -2.99 -12.78
CA GLY A 457 22.19 -1.52 -12.84
C GLY A 457 23.06 -0.96 -13.96
N GLY A 458 24.32 -1.39 -14.02
CA GLY A 458 25.25 -1.00 -15.09
C GLY A 458 24.76 -1.44 -16.46
N THR A 459 24.33 -2.70 -16.60
CA THR A 459 23.89 -3.24 -17.88
C THR A 459 22.59 -2.59 -18.37
N ILE A 460 21.63 -2.29 -17.49
CA ILE A 460 20.42 -1.52 -17.86
C ILE A 460 20.80 -0.12 -18.34
N ALA A 461 21.72 0.56 -17.64
CA ALA A 461 22.16 1.89 -18.05
C ALA A 461 22.86 1.88 -19.42
N GLU A 462 23.63 0.84 -19.73
CA GLU A 462 24.21 0.63 -21.06
C GLU A 462 23.16 0.33 -22.14
N ILE A 463 22.15 -0.50 -21.83
CA ILE A 463 21.04 -0.79 -22.74
C ILE A 463 20.26 0.50 -23.06
N GLU A 464 19.99 1.33 -22.05
CA GLU A 464 19.31 2.61 -22.22
C GLU A 464 20.10 3.58 -23.11
N LYS A 465 21.42 3.65 -22.93
CA LYS A 465 22.32 4.51 -23.73
C LYS A 465 22.55 4.00 -25.16
N SER A 466 22.17 2.77 -25.49
CA SER A 466 22.39 2.21 -26.82
C SER A 466 21.46 2.81 -27.89
N GLU A 467 21.90 2.80 -29.16
CA GLU A 467 21.09 3.24 -30.32
C GLU A 467 20.06 2.18 -30.78
N ALA A 468 19.80 1.14 -29.98
CA ALA A 468 18.84 0.09 -30.30
C ALA A 468 17.38 0.60 -30.27
N SER A 469 16.48 -0.08 -30.99
CA SER A 469 15.05 0.22 -30.96
C SER A 469 14.46 -0.04 -29.58
N LEU A 470 13.31 0.60 -29.27
CA LEU A 470 12.62 0.41 -27.98
C LEU A 470 12.26 -1.07 -27.73
N GLU A 471 11.84 -1.78 -28.77
CA GLU A 471 11.50 -3.21 -28.70
C GLU A 471 12.74 -4.07 -28.39
N GLU A 472 13.89 -3.75 -28.99
CA GLU A 472 15.15 -4.44 -28.73
C GLU A 472 15.68 -4.14 -27.32
N LYS A 473 15.54 -2.90 -26.84
CA LYS A 473 15.89 -2.53 -25.46
C LYS A 473 15.04 -3.27 -24.44
N ALA A 474 13.73 -3.37 -24.67
CA ALA A 474 12.82 -4.13 -23.81
C ALA A 474 13.23 -5.60 -23.75
N ARG A 475 13.46 -6.24 -24.91
CA ARG A 475 13.90 -7.63 -24.99
C ARG A 475 15.20 -7.90 -24.22
N ARG A 476 16.20 -7.03 -24.38
CA ARG A 476 17.50 -7.17 -23.69
C ARG A 476 17.39 -6.99 -22.18
N LYS A 477 16.53 -6.09 -21.71
CA LYS A 477 16.24 -5.93 -20.28
C LYS A 477 15.54 -7.17 -19.73
N ASP A 478 14.55 -7.69 -20.44
CA ASP A 478 13.83 -8.90 -20.03
C ASP A 478 14.76 -10.12 -19.95
N GLU A 479 15.68 -10.26 -20.90
CA GLU A 479 16.69 -11.32 -20.89
C GLU A 479 17.65 -11.20 -19.71
N LEU A 480 18.15 -9.98 -19.44
CA LEU A 480 19.00 -9.69 -18.28
C LEU A 480 18.29 -9.99 -16.95
N LEU A 481 17.04 -9.55 -16.79
CA LEU A 481 16.24 -9.79 -15.59
C LEU A 481 15.95 -11.28 -15.40
N ARG A 482 15.71 -12.00 -16.50
CA ARG A 482 15.54 -13.45 -16.48
C ARG A 482 16.83 -14.15 -16.06
N GLU A 483 17.98 -13.77 -16.60
CA GLU A 483 19.28 -14.35 -16.22
C GLU A 483 19.61 -14.06 -14.76
N PHE A 484 19.40 -12.83 -14.31
CA PHE A 484 19.54 -12.42 -12.91
C PHE A 484 18.64 -13.27 -12.00
N GLY A 485 17.37 -13.47 -12.37
CA GLY A 485 16.43 -14.29 -11.60
C GLY A 485 16.92 -15.73 -11.43
N ILE A 486 17.37 -16.36 -12.54
CA ILE A 486 17.88 -17.74 -12.52
C ILE A 486 19.15 -17.86 -11.64
N LYS A 487 20.09 -16.92 -11.78
CA LYS A 487 21.34 -16.92 -10.99
C LYS A 487 21.09 -16.62 -9.52
N SER A 488 20.20 -15.67 -9.22
CA SER A 488 19.79 -15.34 -7.85
C SER A 488 19.14 -16.54 -7.15
N GLU A 489 18.23 -17.24 -7.82
CA GLU A 489 17.56 -18.43 -7.28
C GLU A 489 18.56 -19.57 -7.02
N ARG A 490 19.52 -19.76 -7.92
CA ARG A 490 20.63 -20.70 -7.75
C ARG A 490 21.50 -20.38 -6.54
N ILE A 491 21.97 -19.15 -6.40
CA ILE A 491 22.78 -18.72 -5.25
C ILE A 491 21.98 -18.88 -3.96
N HIS A 492 20.71 -18.49 -3.97
CA HIS A 492 19.81 -18.68 -2.84
C HIS A 492 19.71 -20.16 -2.44
N THR A 493 19.51 -21.06 -3.41
CA THR A 493 19.44 -22.51 -3.19
C THR A 493 20.72 -23.07 -2.58
N VAL A 494 21.89 -22.65 -3.09
CA VAL A 494 23.19 -23.05 -2.56
C VAL A 494 23.37 -22.54 -1.12
N ASN A 495 23.04 -21.27 -0.84
CA ASN A 495 23.15 -20.71 0.49
C ASN A 495 22.23 -21.42 1.49
N GLN A 496 21.00 -21.77 1.10
CA GLN A 496 20.07 -22.55 1.94
C GLN A 496 20.62 -23.95 2.24
N LEU A 497 21.23 -24.61 1.25
CA LEU A 497 21.88 -25.91 1.48
C LEU A 497 23.07 -25.77 2.43
N ILE A 498 23.96 -24.79 2.24
CA ILE A 498 25.09 -24.57 3.17
C ILE A 498 24.57 -24.32 4.58
N ARG A 499 23.51 -23.52 4.72
CA ARG A 499 22.84 -23.27 5.99
C ARG A 499 22.35 -24.56 6.63
N ALA A 500 21.64 -25.39 5.87
CA ALA A 500 21.13 -26.68 6.34
C ALA A 500 22.26 -27.59 6.84
N TYR A 501 23.38 -27.68 6.11
CA TYR A 501 24.52 -28.53 6.49
C TYR A 501 25.36 -27.97 7.65
N ALA A 502 25.47 -26.64 7.78
CA ALA A 502 26.42 -26.01 8.69
C ALA A 502 25.81 -25.48 9.99
N LEU A 503 24.51 -25.19 10.01
CA LEU A 503 23.84 -24.54 11.15
C LEU A 503 22.72 -25.36 11.79
N PHE A 504 22.27 -26.44 11.15
CA PHE A 504 21.21 -27.29 11.69
C PHE A 504 21.71 -28.73 11.85
N GLU A 505 21.74 -29.21 13.08
CA GLU A 505 22.12 -30.56 13.45
C GLU A 505 20.86 -31.41 13.68
N LYS A 506 20.86 -32.57 13.03
CA LYS A 506 19.79 -33.54 13.19
C LYS A 506 19.80 -34.08 14.62
N ASP A 507 18.61 -34.24 15.19
CA ASP A 507 18.35 -34.69 16.57
C ASP A 507 18.73 -33.64 17.64
N VAL A 508 19.09 -32.41 17.22
CA VAL A 508 19.29 -31.24 18.11
C VAL A 508 18.29 -30.15 17.76
N GLU A 509 18.36 -29.57 16.56
CA GLU A 509 17.41 -28.53 16.11
C GLU A 509 16.20 -29.10 15.36
N TYR A 510 16.31 -30.29 14.78
CA TYR A 510 15.22 -30.92 14.06
C TYR A 510 15.28 -32.46 14.06
N VAL A 511 14.12 -33.10 13.93
CA VAL A 511 13.99 -34.55 13.72
C VAL A 511 13.23 -34.84 12.43
N VAL A 512 13.48 -36.01 11.83
CA VAL A 512 12.76 -36.48 10.64
C VAL A 512 11.85 -37.62 11.03
N MET A 513 10.53 -37.40 10.99
CA MET A 513 9.50 -38.38 11.32
C MET A 513 8.46 -38.41 10.20
N ASP A 514 8.06 -39.59 9.75
CA ASP A 514 7.04 -39.77 8.71
C ASP A 514 7.35 -38.97 7.42
N SER A 515 8.63 -38.91 7.04
CA SER A 515 9.14 -38.09 5.92
C SER A 515 8.88 -36.58 6.05
N LYS A 516 8.61 -36.10 7.27
CA LYS A 516 8.46 -34.68 7.58
C LYS A 516 9.59 -34.23 8.50
N VAL A 517 10.10 -33.04 8.24
CA VAL A 517 10.99 -32.33 9.16
C VAL A 517 10.13 -31.74 10.27
N LYS A 518 10.44 -32.06 11.53
CA LYS A 518 9.84 -31.44 12.72
C LYS A 518 10.92 -30.67 13.45
N ILE A 519 10.64 -29.40 13.72
CA ILE A 519 11.50 -28.54 14.53
C ILE A 519 11.37 -28.99 15.99
N VAL A 520 12.50 -29.13 16.69
CA VAL A 520 12.57 -29.59 18.09
C VAL A 520 12.46 -28.41 19.05
#